data_AF-A0A7C3XE73-F1
#
_entry.id   AF-A0A7C3XE73-F1
#
_cell.length_a   1.000
_cell.length_b   1.000
_cell.length_c   1.000
_cell.angle_alpha   90.00
_cell.angle_beta   90.00
_cell.angle_gamma   90.00
#
_symmetry.space_group_name_H-M   'P 1'
#
loop_
_entity.id
_entity.type
_entity.pdbx_description
1 polymer ?
#
loop_
_entity_poly.entity_id
_entity_poly.type
_entity_poly.pdbx_seq_one_letter_code
_entity_poly.pdbx_strand_id
1 'polypeptide(L)'
;MDVRFKKVCIYVILTFILSWSTVALFIMLGGGWNTPASIAFATVYMYFPMVASIIMQRIIFGESLKELLGASPKLNSWFLVAWLLPPILHAHPSG
;
A
#
# COMPACT_ATOMS: atom_id res chain seq x y z
N MET A 1 -9.26 -8.08 23.98
CA MET A 1 -8.91 -8.04 22.54
C MET A 1 -7.44 -7.67 22.43
N ASP A 2 -6.64 -8.45 21.68
CA ASP A 2 -5.19 -8.21 21.54
C ASP A 2 -4.94 -6.81 20.94
N VAL A 3 -3.98 -6.06 21.47
CA VAL A 3 -3.62 -4.70 21.01
C VAL A 3 -3.24 -4.71 19.53
N ARG A 4 -2.58 -5.78 19.07
CA ARG A 4 -2.22 -5.97 17.66
C ARG A 4 -3.44 -6.16 16.79
N PHE A 5 -4.41 -6.94 17.26
CA PHE A 5 -5.67 -7.17 16.54
C PHE A 5 -6.46 -5.85 16.40
N LYS A 6 -6.53 -5.05 17.47
CA LYS A 6 -7.15 -3.72 17.42
C LYS A 6 -6.47 -2.81 16.38
N LYS A 7 -5.14 -2.78 16.33
CA LYS A 7 -4.37 -2.04 15.32
C LYS A 7 -4.72 -2.49 13.90
N VAL A 8 -4.72 -3.80 13.65
CA VAL A 8 -5.08 -4.37 12.34
C VAL A 8 -6.51 -4.00 11.94
N CYS A 9 -7.49 -4.15 12.84
CA CYS A 9 -8.88 -3.78 12.53
C CYS A 9 -9.03 -2.29 12.16
N ILE A 10 -8.37 -1.40 12.92
CA ILE A 10 -8.40 0.05 12.63
C ILE A 10 -7.80 0.32 11.24
N TYR A 11 -6.65 -0.28 10.93
CA TYR A 11 -6.02 -0.14 9.62
C TYR A 11 -6.95 -0.58 8.48
N VAL A 12 -7.55 -1.77 8.60
CA VAL A 12 -8.42 -2.34 7.58
C VAL A 12 -9.65 -1.47 7.36
N ILE A 13 -10.32 -1.07 8.44
CA ILE A 13 -11.52 -0.21 8.37
C ILE A 13 -11.16 1.14 7.72
N LEU A 14 -10.06 1.77 8.15
CA LEU A 14 -9.62 3.05 7.62
C LEU A 14 -9.28 2.95 6.12
N THR A 15 -8.53 1.93 5.73
CA THR A 15 -8.15 1.68 4.33
C THR A 15 -9.39 1.45 3.47
N PHE A 16 -10.34 0.67 3.97
CA PHE A 16 -11.59 0.38 3.26
C PHE A 16 -12.41 1.64 3.05
N ILE A 17 -12.62 2.45 4.11
CA ILE A 17 -13.37 3.70 4.01
C ILE A 17 -12.70 4.65 3.00
N LEU A 18 -11.40 4.89 3.12
CA LEU A 18 -10.67 5.77 2.20
C LEU A 18 -10.77 5.29 0.74
N SER A 19 -10.58 3.98 0.53
CA SER A 19 -10.65 3.36 -0.78
C SER A 19 -12.03 3.51 -1.41
N TRP A 20 -13.08 3.10 -0.71
CA TRP A 20 -14.44 3.18 -1.25
C TRP A 20 -14.95 4.61 -1.39
N SER A 21 -14.62 5.51 -0.46
CA SER A 21 -14.99 6.92 -0.56
C SER A 21 -14.37 7.59 -1.79
N THR A 22 -13.13 7.28 -2.14
CA THR A 22 -12.46 7.89 -3.30
C THR A 22 -12.95 7.33 -4.62
N VAL A 23 -13.24 6.03 -4.70
CA VAL A 23 -13.90 5.43 -5.88
C VAL A 23 -15.29 6.00 -6.06
N ALA A 24 -16.09 6.10 -4.99
CA ALA A 24 -17.41 6.69 -5.05
C ALA A 24 -17.36 8.14 -5.54
N LEU A 25 -16.42 8.94 -5.01
CA LEU A 25 -16.22 10.32 -5.42
C LEU A 25 -15.80 10.43 -6.89
N PHE A 26 -14.91 9.56 -7.38
CA PHE A 26 -14.52 9.50 -8.79
C PHE A 26 -15.72 9.23 -9.70
N ILE A 27 -16.58 8.27 -9.34
CA ILE A 27 -17.79 7.94 -10.12
C ILE A 27 -18.81 9.09 -10.07
N MET A 28 -19.04 9.70 -8.90
CA MET A 28 -19.97 10.82 -8.72
C MET A 28 -19.55 12.07 -9.53
N LEU A 29 -18.26 12.27 -9.75
CA LEU A 29 -17.73 13.33 -10.61
C LEU A 29 -17.80 12.99 -12.11
N GLY A 30 -18.43 11.87 -12.49
CA GLY A 30 -18.56 11.42 -13.87
C GLY A 30 -17.36 10.62 -14.39
N GLY A 31 -16.51 10.12 -13.49
CA GLY A 31 -15.37 9.28 -13.85
C GLY A 31 -15.81 7.98 -14.52
N GLY A 32 -15.42 7.79 -15.77
CA GLY A 32 -15.64 6.56 -16.53
C GLY A 32 -14.43 5.63 -16.46
N TRP A 33 -14.68 4.33 -16.34
CA TRP A 33 -13.64 3.30 -16.50
C TRP A 33 -13.14 3.26 -17.94
N ASN A 34 -11.89 2.81 -18.13
CA ASN A 34 -11.24 2.69 -19.45
C ASN A 34 -10.96 4.04 -20.15
N THR A 35 -10.88 5.11 -19.38
CA THR A 35 -10.46 6.44 -19.84
C THR A 35 -9.05 6.77 -19.33
N PRO A 36 -8.30 7.68 -19.98
CA PRO A 36 -7.02 8.14 -19.45
C PRO A 36 -7.11 8.69 -18.01
N ALA A 37 -8.24 9.32 -17.68
CA ALA A 37 -8.53 9.80 -16.33
C ALA A 37 -8.64 8.64 -15.31
N SER A 38 -9.23 7.51 -15.69
CA SER A 38 -9.28 6.32 -14.82
C SER A 38 -7.91 5.69 -14.57
N ILE A 39 -6.99 5.76 -15.54
CA ILE A 39 -5.61 5.28 -15.34
C ILE A 39 -4.91 6.18 -14.32
N ALA A 40 -4.97 7.50 -14.50
CA ALA A 40 -4.39 8.46 -13.56
C ALA A 40 -4.98 8.28 -12.14
N PHE A 41 -6.31 8.14 -12.04
CA PHE A 41 -6.98 7.86 -10.78
C PHE A 41 -6.51 6.53 -10.16
N ALA A 42 -6.45 5.44 -10.94
CA ALA A 42 -6.02 4.13 -10.46
C ALA A 42 -4.57 4.14 -9.96
N THR A 43 -3.68 4.86 -10.64
CA THR A 43 -2.29 5.04 -10.18
C THR A 43 -2.25 5.72 -8.82
N VAL A 44 -3.00 6.80 -8.61
CA VAL A 44 -3.09 7.46 -7.30
C VAL A 44 -3.78 6.57 -6.27
N TYR A 45 -4.81 5.84 -6.70
CA TYR A 45 -5.59 4.91 -5.87
C TYR A 45 -4.73 3.81 -5.23
N MET A 46 -3.70 3.33 -5.93
CA MET A 46 -2.75 2.34 -5.40
C MET A 46 -2.00 2.81 -4.15
N TYR A 47 -1.85 4.12 -3.93
CA TYR A 47 -1.16 4.67 -2.77
C TYR A 47 -2.06 4.83 -1.54
N PHE A 48 -3.38 4.60 -1.64
CA PHE A 48 -4.29 4.80 -0.50
C PHE A 48 -4.01 3.88 0.71
N PRO A 49 -3.60 2.61 0.55
CA PRO A 49 -3.14 1.81 1.68
C PRO A 49 -1.95 2.43 2.41
N MET A 50 -1.01 3.03 1.66
CA MET A 50 0.11 3.77 2.24
C MET A 50 -0.37 5.01 2.99
N VAL A 51 -1.30 5.79 2.42
CA VAL A 51 -1.90 6.95 3.10
C VAL A 51 -2.62 6.54 4.39
N ALA A 52 -3.39 5.45 4.35
CA ALA A 52 -4.07 4.90 5.51
C ALA A 52 -3.07 4.49 6.60
N SER A 53 -1.94 3.88 6.23
CA SER A 53 -0.88 3.51 7.18
C SER A 53 -0.26 4.75 7.84
N ILE A 54 -0.02 5.82 7.07
CA ILE A 54 0.54 7.09 7.58
C ILE A 54 -0.44 7.76 8.53
N ILE A 55 -1.72 7.84 8.16
CA ILE A 55 -2.78 8.39 9.01
C ILE A 55 -2.86 7.61 10.31
N MET A 56 -2.92 6.29 10.22
CA MET A 56 -2.99 5.45 11.40
C MET A 56 -1.79 5.68 12.32
N GLN A 57 -0.56 5.55 11.82
CA GLN A 57 0.62 5.68 12.69
C GLN A 57 0.81 7.10 13.23
N ARG A 58 0.76 8.12 12.36
CA ARG A 58 1.08 9.50 12.74
C ARG A 58 -0.06 10.19 13.48
N ILE A 59 -1.31 9.96 13.07
CA ILE A 59 -2.48 10.68 13.60
C ILE A 59 -3.15 9.89 14.73
N ILE A 60 -3.38 8.58 14.55
CA ILE A 60 -4.11 7.77 15.55
C ILE A 60 -3.19 7.32 16.69
N PHE A 61 -1.99 6.83 16.37
CA PHE A 61 -1.06 6.28 17.37
C PHE A 61 0.06 7.23 17.79
N GLY A 62 0.26 8.35 17.07
CA GLY A 62 1.33 9.33 17.37
C GLY A 62 2.74 8.76 17.20
N GLU A 63 2.88 7.63 16.50
CA GLU A 63 4.15 6.94 16.27
C GLU A 63 4.96 7.67 15.17
N SER A 64 6.29 7.50 15.21
CA SER A 64 7.15 8.16 14.25
C SER A 64 7.15 7.42 12.91
N LEU A 65 7.12 8.15 11.79
CA LEU A 65 7.19 7.55 10.44
C LEU A 65 8.47 6.73 10.20
N LYS A 66 9.50 6.91 11.03
CA LYS A 66 10.72 6.11 11.00
C LYS A 66 10.46 4.66 11.39
N GLU A 67 9.52 4.41 12.30
CA GLU A 67 9.08 3.06 12.68
C GLU A 67 8.23 2.41 11.57
N LEU A 68 7.48 3.22 10.80
CA LEU A 68 6.70 2.75 9.64
C LEU A 68 7.58 2.13 8.57
N LEU A 69 8.68 2.82 8.26
CA LEU A 69 9.54 2.39 7.17
C LEU A 69 10.30 1.13 7.56
N GLY A 70 10.72 0.95 8.82
CA GLY A 70 11.46 -0.23 9.33
C GLY A 70 12.75 -0.58 8.56
N ALA A 71 12.97 0.10 7.43
CA ALA A 71 13.97 -0.10 6.45
C ALA A 71 15.13 0.76 6.90
N SER A 72 16.12 0.08 7.47
CA SER A 72 17.45 0.66 7.44
C SER A 72 17.75 1.01 5.98
N PRO A 73 18.16 2.23 5.62
CA PRO A 73 18.62 2.56 4.26
C PRO A 73 19.92 1.81 3.88
N LYS A 74 20.33 0.83 4.68
CA LYS A 74 21.41 -0.10 4.37
C LYS A 74 20.91 -1.06 3.30
N LEU A 75 21.31 -0.80 2.06
CA LEU A 75 21.32 -1.80 0.99
C LEU A 75 22.08 -3.03 1.51
N ASN A 76 21.34 -4.08 1.89
CA ASN A 76 21.93 -5.34 2.32
C ASN A 76 22.05 -6.28 1.12
N SER A 77 22.93 -7.28 1.19
CA SER A 77 23.08 -8.26 0.10
C SER A 77 21.79 -9.05 -0.16
N TRP A 78 20.88 -9.13 0.82
CA TRP A 78 19.54 -9.72 0.64
C TRP A 78 18.64 -8.93 -0.32
N PHE A 79 18.84 -7.62 -0.46
CA PHE A 79 18.14 -6.79 -1.44
C PHE A 79 18.45 -7.25 -2.86
N LEU A 80 19.73 -7.54 -3.16
CA LEU A 80 20.14 -8.06 -4.46
C LEU A 80 19.58 -9.46 -4.72
N VAL A 81 19.59 -10.34 -3.71
CA VAL A 81 19.03 -11.69 -3.81
C VAL A 81 17.52 -11.62 -4.06
N ALA A 82 16.78 -10.79 -3.32
CA ALA A 82 15.35 -10.60 -3.51
C ALA A 82 15.02 -9.99 -4.89
N TRP A 83 15.88 -9.11 -5.40
CA TRP A 83 15.71 -8.50 -6.72
C TRP A 83 15.96 -9.48 -7.88
N LEU A 84 16.92 -10.40 -7.71
CA LEU A 84 17.29 -11.40 -8.72
C LEU A 84 16.45 -12.68 -8.64
N LEU A 85 15.68 -12.87 -7.56
CA LEU A 85 14.85 -14.07 -7.38
C LEU A 85 13.85 -14.30 -8.53
N PRO A 86 13.04 -13.30 -8.97
CA PRO A 86 12.06 -13.52 -10.04
C PRO A 86 12.70 -13.90 -11.39
N PRO A 87 13.76 -13.22 -11.86
CA PRO A 87 14.50 -13.67 -13.04
C PRO A 87 15.13 -15.05 -12.91
N ILE A 88 15.70 -15.39 -11.73
CA ILE A 88 16.34 -16.68 -11.49
C ILE A 88 15.32 -17.82 -11.50
N LEU A 89 14.17 -17.64 -10.86
CA LEU A 89 13.09 -18.63 -10.87
C LEU A 89 12.51 -18.83 -12.28
N HIS A 90 12.44 -17.77 -13.07
CA HIS A 90 12.04 -17.86 -14.47
C HIS A 90 13.10 -18.54 -15.36
N ALA A 91 14.38 -18.34 -15.07
CA ALA A 91 15.50 -18.95 -15.78
C ALA A 91 15.75 -20.42 -15.41
N HIS A 92 14.97 -20.99 -14.47
CA HIS A 92 15.00 -22.43 -14.21
C HIS A 92 14.40 -23.15 -15.43
N PRO A 93 15.15 -24.00 -16.15
CA PRO A 93 14.59 -24.79 -17.23
C PRO A 93 13.51 -25.68 -16.62
N SER A 94 12.26 -25.46 -16.98
CA SER A 94 11.19 -26.43 -16.77
C SER A 94 11.51 -27.64 -17.65
N GLY A 95 12.28 -28.57 -17.11
CA GLY A 95 12.42 -29.93 -17.63
C GLY A 95 11.19 -30.75 -17.31
#